data_AF-A0A7X1JGP3-F1
#
_entry.id   AF-A0A7X1JGP3-F1
#
_cell.length_a   1.000
_cell.length_b   1.000
_cell.length_c   1.000
_cell.angle_alpha   90.00
_cell.angle_beta   90.00
_cell.angle_gamma   90.00
#
_symmetry.space_group_name_H-M   'P 1'
#
loop_
_entity.id
_entity.type
_entity.pdbx_description
1 polymer ?
#
loop_
_entity_poly.entity_id
_entity_poly.type
_entity_poly.pdbx_seq_one_letter_code
_entity_poly.pdbx_strand_id
1 'polypeptide(L)' 'MCDTARCPQATHHPCHLPVWQSQVGTGKVFLANPRFPKGEKKRLEPEVERAQRVVDEIMTAAGTPSGGQ' A
#
# COMPACT_ATOMS: atom_id res chain seq x y z
N MET A 1 9.46 2.70 5.00
CA MET A 1 8.96 1.66 5.92
C MET A 1 9.77 1.73 7.20
N CYS A 2 9.18 1.36 8.33
CA CYS A 2 9.83 1.34 9.62
C CYS A 2 10.93 0.28 9.62
N ASP A 3 11.83 0.40 10.58
CA ASP A 3 12.82 -0.65 10.83
C ASP A 3 12.12 -1.89 11.42
N THR A 4 12.29 -3.04 10.78
CA THR A 4 11.62 -4.29 11.17
C THR A 4 12.08 -4.80 12.54
N ALA A 5 13.28 -4.44 13.00
CA ALA A 5 13.75 -4.83 14.34
C ALA A 5 13.05 -4.04 15.46
N ARG A 6 12.40 -2.91 15.12
CA ARG A 6 11.73 -2.03 16.08
C ARG A 6 10.20 -2.04 15.96
N CYS A 7 9.66 -2.64 14.91
CA CYS A 7 8.22 -2.64 14.66
C CYS A 7 7.76 -3.97 14.06
N PRO A 8 6.90 -4.74 14.76
CA PRO A 8 6.35 -5.99 14.22
C PRO A 8 5.46 -5.74 12.98
N GLN A 9 4.93 -4.52 12.81
CA GLN A 9 4.17 -4.09 11.62
C GLN A 9 4.91 -2.98 10.85
N ALA A 10 6.20 -3.17 10.56
CA ALA A 10 7.01 -2.18 9.86
C ALA A 10 6.46 -1.72 8.49
N THR A 11 5.60 -2.52 7.88
CA THR A 11 4.89 -2.22 6.63
C THR A 11 3.48 -1.67 6.83
N HIS A 12 2.79 -2.00 7.93
CA HIS A 12 1.38 -1.63 8.18
C HIS A 12 1.23 -0.52 9.23
N HIS A 13 2.31 0.21 9.52
CA HIS A 13 2.25 1.33 10.45
C HIS A 13 1.53 2.54 9.81
N PRO A 14 0.63 3.26 10.51
CA PRO A 14 -0.10 4.41 9.97
C PRO A 14 0.79 5.50 9.35
N CYS A 15 2.00 5.69 9.87
CA CYS A 15 2.98 6.64 9.30
C CYS A 15 3.40 6.31 7.85
N HIS A 16 3.23 5.07 7.39
CA HIS A 16 3.55 4.66 6.02
C HIS A 16 2.38 4.75 5.05
N LEU A 17 1.19 5.09 5.55
CA LEU A 17 0.00 5.23 4.74
C LEU A 17 0.20 6.14 3.51
N PRO A 18 0.87 7.31 3.60
CA PRO A 18 1.09 8.16 2.42
C PRO A 18 1.95 7.48 1.35
N VAL A 19 2.90 6.64 1.75
CA VAL A 19 3.78 5.90 0.83
C VAL A 19 2.97 4.85 0.08
N TRP A 20 2.14 4.08 0.79
CA TRP A 20 1.28 3.08 0.17
C TRP A 20 0.22 3.70 -0.74
N GLN A 21 -0.42 4.81 -0.33
CA GLN A 21 -1.34 5.55 -1.20
C GLN A 21 -0.66 6.05 -2.48
N SER A 22 0.58 6.56 -2.37
CA SER A 22 1.36 6.98 -3.54
C SER A 22 1.69 5.82 -4.47
N GLN A 23 2.05 4.65 -3.93
CA GLN A 23 2.32 3.44 -4.72
C GLN A 23 1.06 2.95 -5.45
N VAL A 24 -0.08 2.93 -4.77
CA VAL A 24 -1.39 2.60 -5.37
C VAL A 24 -1.74 3.60 -6.48
N GLY A 25 -1.61 4.91 -6.22
CA GLY A 25 -1.93 5.95 -7.19
C GLY A 25 -1.06 5.86 -8.44
N THR A 26 0.25 5.73 -8.27
CA THR A 26 1.22 5.56 -9.36
C THR A 26 0.93 4.28 -10.15
N GLY A 27 0.65 3.18 -9.47
CA GLY A 27 0.30 1.92 -10.11
C GLY A 27 -0.99 2.00 -10.94
N LYS A 28 -2.03 2.64 -10.41
CA LYS A 28 -3.29 2.89 -11.15
C LYS A 28 -3.05 3.73 -12.41
N VAL A 29 -2.17 4.72 -12.36
CA VAL A 29 -1.79 5.53 -13.55
C VAL A 29 -1.15 4.66 -14.63
N PHE A 30 -0.23 3.76 -14.27
CA PHE A 30 0.39 2.84 -15.24
C PHE A 30 -0.60 1.82 -15.80
N LEU A 31 -1.50 1.30 -14.97
CA LEU A 31 -2.55 0.38 -15.42
C LEU A 31 -3.54 1.06 -16.38
N ALA A 32 -3.88 2.32 -16.12
CA ALA A 32 -4.73 3.13 -17.00
C ALA A 32 -4.05 3.54 -18.31
N ASN A 33 -2.72 3.65 -18.34
CA ASN A 33 -1.98 4.06 -19.53
C ASN A 33 -2.07 3.01 -20.66
N PRO A 34 -2.70 3.29 -21.81
CA PRO A 34 -2.84 2.33 -22.89
C PRO A 34 -1.52 1.95 -23.57
N ARG A 35 -0.47 2.78 -23.41
CA ARG A 35 0.86 2.54 -23.98
C ARG A 35 1.76 1.68 -23.08
N PHE A 36 1.32 1.39 -21.86
CA PHE A 36 2.11 0.59 -20.94
C PHE A 36 2.07 -0.91 -21.34
N PRO A 37 3.21 -1.62 -21.40
CA PRO A 37 3.27 -2.99 -21.92
C PRO A 37 2.33 -3.94 -21.18
N LYS A 38 1.57 -4.75 -21.92
CA LYS A 38 0.58 -5.67 -21.34
C LYS A 38 1.18 -6.68 -20.36
N GLY A 39 2.41 -7.15 -20.62
CA GLY A 39 3.12 -8.05 -19.71
C GLY A 39 3.45 -7.37 -18.38
N GLU A 40 3.89 -6.11 -18.43
CA GLU A 40 4.20 -5.34 -17.22
C GLU A 40 2.93 -4.93 -16.47
N LYS A 41 1.83 -4.63 -17.18
CA LYS A 41 0.50 -4.48 -16.56
C LYS A 41 0.13 -5.69 -15.73
N LYS A 42 0.22 -6.89 -16.32
CA LYS A 42 -0.14 -8.14 -15.64
C LYS A 42 0.71 -8.41 -14.40
N ARG A 43 1.98 -7.97 -14.40
CA ARG A 43 2.87 -8.07 -13.24
C ARG A 43 2.55 -7.03 -12.17
N LEU A 44 2.19 -5.81 -12.58
CA LEU A 44 1.89 -4.69 -11.71
C LEU A 44 0.51 -4.80 -11.03
N GLU A 45 -0.49 -5.38 -11.70
CA GLU A 45 -1.85 -5.60 -11.16
C GLU A 45 -1.85 -6.20 -9.72
N PRO A 46 -1.23 -7.36 -9.47
CA PRO A 46 -1.20 -7.93 -8.12
C PRO A 46 -0.40 -7.10 -7.12
N GLU A 47 0.57 -6.30 -7.57
CA GLU A 47 1.31 -5.40 -6.67
C GLU A 47 0.47 -4.21 -6.22
N VAL A 48 -0.33 -3.64 -7.12
CA VAL A 48 -1.28 -2.57 -6.82
C VAL A 48 -2.38 -3.07 -5.91
N GLU A 49 -2.89 -4.29 -6.17
CA GLU A 49 -3.89 -4.91 -5.29
C GLU A 49 -3.33 -5.11 -3.87
N ARG A 50 -2.11 -5.65 -3.75
CA ARG A 50 -1.45 -5.80 -2.44
C ARG A 50 -1.31 -4.46 -1.73
N ALA A 51 -0.81 -3.43 -2.43
CA ALA A 51 -0.65 -2.10 -1.86
C ALA A 51 -1.99 -1.49 -1.40
N GLN A 52 -3.07 -1.73 -2.16
CA GLN A 52 -4.41 -1.29 -1.78
C GLN A 52 -4.92 -2.01 -0.51
N ARG A 53 -4.72 -3.33 -0.40
CA ARG A 53 -5.06 -4.08 0.82
C ARG A 53 -4.34 -3.51 2.05
N VAL A 54 -3.05 -3.18 1.93
CA VAL A 54 -2.29 -2.57 3.03
C VAL A 54 -2.86 -1.20 3.42
N VAL A 55 -3.26 -0.37 2.44
CA VAL A 55 -3.95 0.90 2.73
C VAL A 55 -5.24 0.65 3.51
N ASP A 56 -6.06 -0.30 3.06
CA ASP A 56 -7.35 -0.60 3.68
C ASP A 56 -7.17 -1.14 5.11
N GLU A 57 -6.17 -2.00 5.34
CA GLU A 57 -5.80 -2.50 6.66
C GLU A 57 -5.33 -1.37 7.59
N ILE A 58 -4.47 -0.47 7.10
CA ILE A 58 -4.01 0.68 7.88
C ILE A 58 -5.18 1.60 8.24
N MET A 59 -6.06 1.89 7.28
CA MET A 59 -7.23 2.74 7.51
C MET A 59 -8.22 2.10 8.49
N THR A 60 -8.43 0.79 8.39
CA THR A 60 -9.26 0.02 9.32
C THR A 60 -8.66 0.02 10.73
N ALA A 61 -7.35 -0.19 10.84
CA ALA A 61 -6.63 -0.17 12.11
C ALA A 61 -6.56 1.24 12.73
N ALA A 62 -6.52 2.30 11.92
CA ALA A 62 -6.54 3.68 12.40
C ALA A 62 -7.95 4.15 12.81
N GLY A 63 -8.99 3.63 12.17
CA GLY A 63 -10.40 3.87 12.54
C GLY A 63 -10.87 3.06 13.75
N THR A 64 -10.15 1.99 14.08
CA THR A 64 -10.25 1.34 15.39
C THR A 64 -9.38 2.17 16.35
N PRO A 65 -9.90 2.78 17.42
CA PRO A 65 -9.02 3.37 18.42
C PRO A 65 -8.19 2.22 18.98
N SER A 66 -6.97 2.05 18.47
CA SER A 66 -5.96 1.21 19.09
C SER A 66 -5.65 1.92 20.39
N GLY A 67 -6.39 1.54 21.44
CA GLY A 67 -6.30 2.09 22.76
C GLY A 67 -4.84 2.09 23.17
N GLY A 68 -4.32 3.30 23.39
CA GLY A 68 -3.10 3.46 24.13
C GLY A 68 -3.26 2.77 25.47
N GLN A 69 -2.31 1.89 25.77
CA GLN A 69 -1.97 1.48 27.12
C GLN A 69 -0.46 1.36 27.20
#